data_AF-A0A927L0Q1-F1
#
_entry.id   AF-A0A927L0Q1-F1
#
_cell.length_a   1.000
_cell.length_b   1.000
_cell.length_c   1.000
_cell.angle_alpha   90.00
_cell.angle_beta   90.00
_cell.angle_gamma   90.00
#
_symmetry.space_group_name_H-M   'P 1'
#
loop_
_entity.id
_entity.type
_entity.pdbx_description
1 polymer ?
#
loop_
_entity_poly.entity_id
_entity_poly.type
_entity_poly.pdbx_seq_one_letter_code
_entity_poly.pdbx_strand_id
1 'polypeptide(L)'
;MSARETLNRWVEAMQILCGKDDNPGPQRRAGYEETRQQMLNAAYAEVLREGARLLEDAACDADWTRTPDYCAGLRAGAELLLAAVGKATAEAATATSDFFEPGRSYTSTGPRDVWLRFVCEHVTRDPQTGVREAWGWLHRADGTRRMERAWESSYPQWTVEDAEAGDGRG
;
A
#
# COMPACT_ATOMS: atom_id res chain seq x y z
N MET A 1 15.62 -12.33 -2.19
CA MET A 1 14.73 -12.23 -1.01
C MET A 1 13.77 -13.41 -1.11
N SER A 2 13.72 -14.27 -0.09
CA SER A 2 12.81 -15.41 -0.10
C SER A 2 11.40 -15.00 0.31
N ALA A 3 10.36 -15.71 -0.17
CA ALA A 3 8.98 -15.46 0.23
C ALA A 3 8.79 -15.45 1.76
N ARG A 4 9.59 -16.23 2.49
CA ARG A 4 9.60 -16.28 3.96
C ARG A 4 10.15 -15.01 4.60
N GLU A 5 11.19 -14.41 4.03
CA GLU A 5 11.74 -13.13 4.50
C GLU A 5 10.76 -11.98 4.26
N THR A 6 10.08 -12.00 3.11
CA THR A 6 9.03 -11.02 2.81
C THR A 6 7.88 -11.16 3.81
N LEU A 7 7.37 -12.37 4.02
CA LEU A 7 6.27 -12.65 4.95
C LEU A 7 6.59 -12.24 6.39
N ASN A 8 7.83 -12.46 6.84
CA ASN A 8 8.28 -12.03 8.16
C ASN A 8 8.32 -10.49 8.29
N ARG A 9 8.81 -9.78 7.27
CA ARG A 9 8.78 -8.30 7.26
C ARG A 9 7.35 -7.77 7.25
N TRP A 10 6.43 -8.45 6.56
CA TRP A 10 5.01 -8.10 6.55
C TRP A 10 4.35 -8.32 7.91
N VAL A 11 4.67 -9.41 8.62
CA VAL A 11 4.17 -9.66 9.97
C VAL A 11 4.67 -8.60 10.95
N GLU A 12 5.95 -8.19 10.87
CA GLU A 12 6.49 -7.10 11.68
C GLU A 12 5.81 -5.75 11.37
N ALA A 13 5.57 -5.43 10.09
CA ALA A 13 4.86 -4.22 9.68
C ALA A 13 3.40 -4.21 10.18
N MET A 14 2.70 -5.35 10.12
CA MET A 14 1.34 -5.47 10.67
C MET A 14 1.32 -5.36 12.19
N GLN A 15 2.30 -5.91 12.90
CA GLN A 15 2.40 -5.76 14.36
C GLN A 15 2.62 -4.30 14.76
N ILE A 16 3.37 -3.53 13.96
CA ILE A 16 3.58 -2.09 14.18
C ILE A 16 2.30 -1.29 13.91
N LEU A 17 1.51 -1.67 12.90
CA LEU A 17 0.25 -1.00 12.55
C LEU A 17 -0.91 -1.36 13.50
N CYS A 18 -0.94 -2.58 14.01
CA CYS A 18 -1.99 -3.05 14.92
C CYS A 18 -1.65 -2.83 16.40
N GLY A 19 -0.39 -2.59 16.75
CA GLY A 19 0.06 -2.42 18.12
C GLY A 19 0.46 -0.98 18.43
N LYS A 20 -0.51 -0.14 18.86
CA LYS A 20 -0.24 0.97 19.82
C LYS A 20 -1.45 1.80 20.28
N ASP A 21 -2.63 1.69 19.68
CA ASP A 21 -3.83 2.38 20.18
C ASP A 21 -4.84 1.35 20.71
N ASP A 22 -5.03 1.32 22.03
CA ASP A 22 -6.00 0.41 22.67
C ASP A 22 -7.46 0.74 22.33
N ASN A 23 -7.72 1.87 21.66
CA ASN A 23 -9.07 2.25 21.22
C ASN A 23 -9.10 3.32 20.10
N PRO A 24 -8.80 2.97 18.83
CA PRO A 24 -9.01 3.90 17.73
C PRO A 24 -10.52 4.16 17.54
N GLY A 25 -10.89 5.42 17.34
CA GLY A 25 -12.27 5.81 17.00
C GLY A 25 -12.78 5.10 15.73
N PRO A 26 -14.09 5.03 15.50
CA PRO A 26 -14.70 4.20 14.45
C PRO A 26 -14.20 4.50 13.02
N GLN A 27 -13.88 5.76 12.71
CA GLN A 27 -13.29 6.16 11.42
C GLN A 27 -11.86 5.64 11.25
N ARG A 28 -11.06 5.63 12.33
CA ARG A 28 -9.71 5.05 12.31
C ARG A 28 -9.77 3.53 12.15
N ARG A 29 -10.73 2.85 12.81
CA ARG A 29 -10.93 1.40 12.66
C ARG A 29 -11.24 0.99 11.22
N ALA A 30 -12.14 1.71 10.55
CA ALA A 30 -12.47 1.45 9.15
C ALA A 30 -11.25 1.63 8.23
N GLY A 31 -10.47 2.70 8.42
CA GLY A 31 -9.22 2.92 7.68
C GLY A 31 -8.15 1.85 7.95
N TYR A 32 -8.06 1.35 9.19
CA TYR A 32 -7.17 0.24 9.54
C TYR A 32 -7.60 -1.08 8.88
N GLU A 33 -8.90 -1.38 8.85
CA GLU A 33 -9.42 -2.59 8.21
C GLU A 33 -9.22 -2.56 6.69
N GLU A 34 -9.44 -1.42 6.05
CA GLU A 34 -9.19 -1.21 4.63
C GLU A 34 -7.71 -1.35 4.29
N THR A 35 -6.83 -0.69 5.05
CA THR A 35 -5.37 -0.79 4.88
C THR A 35 -4.90 -2.23 5.09
N ARG A 36 -5.42 -2.91 6.12
CA ARG A 36 -5.12 -4.31 6.39
C ARG A 36 -5.55 -5.21 5.23
N GLN A 37 -6.73 -4.99 4.68
CA GLN A 37 -7.22 -5.78 3.55
C GLN A 37 -6.38 -5.54 2.29
N GLN A 38 -5.96 -4.31 2.01
CA GLN A 38 -5.03 -4.01 0.92
C GLN A 38 -3.70 -4.74 1.08
N MET A 39 -3.12 -4.70 2.29
CA MET A 39 -1.86 -5.40 2.59
C MET A 39 -2.00 -6.92 2.43
N LEU A 40 -3.12 -7.49 2.88
CA LEU A 40 -3.42 -8.92 2.69
C LEU A 40 -3.58 -9.27 1.20
N ASN A 41 -4.26 -8.45 0.41
CA ASN A 41 -4.42 -8.67 -1.02
C ASN A 41 -3.07 -8.58 -1.77
N ALA A 42 -2.21 -7.62 -1.38
CA ALA A 42 -0.86 -7.49 -1.93
C ALA A 42 0.02 -8.69 -1.58
N ALA A 43 0.01 -9.14 -0.31
CA ALA A 43 0.74 -10.31 0.13
C ALA A 43 0.23 -11.60 -0.55
N TYR A 44 -1.08 -11.73 -0.71
CA TYR A 44 -1.70 -12.84 -1.44
C TYR A 44 -1.26 -12.85 -2.90
N ALA A 45 -1.24 -11.70 -3.57
CA ALA A 45 -0.73 -11.58 -4.94
C ALA A 45 0.75 -11.99 -5.05
N GLU A 46 1.59 -11.66 -4.08
CA GLU A 46 3.01 -12.06 -4.08
C GLU A 46 3.17 -13.59 -3.94
N VAL A 47 2.42 -14.22 -3.04
CA VAL A 47 2.41 -15.69 -2.87
C VAL A 47 1.98 -16.38 -4.17
N LEU A 48 0.95 -15.87 -4.83
CA LEU A 48 0.47 -16.42 -6.10
C LEU A 48 1.52 -16.26 -7.22
N ARG A 49 2.22 -15.13 -7.30
CA ARG A 49 3.32 -14.93 -8.28
C ARG A 49 4.45 -15.91 -8.05
N GLU A 50 4.86 -16.12 -6.80
CA GLU A 50 5.92 -17.07 -6.49
C GLU A 50 5.49 -18.51 -6.79
N GLY A 51 4.24 -18.87 -6.51
CA GLY A 51 3.67 -20.16 -6.90
C GLY A 51 3.69 -20.36 -8.42
N ALA A 52 3.32 -19.35 -9.20
CA ALA A 52 3.39 -19.41 -10.66
C ALA A 52 4.82 -19.62 -11.16
N ARG A 53 5.79 -18.90 -10.57
CA ARG A 53 7.22 -19.04 -10.89
C ARG A 53 7.73 -20.47 -10.62
N LEU A 54 7.39 -21.04 -9.46
CA LEU A 54 7.80 -22.40 -9.10
C LEU A 54 7.20 -23.46 -10.05
N LEU A 55 5.97 -23.26 -10.52
CA LEU A 55 5.36 -24.16 -11.50
C LEU A 55 6.05 -24.07 -12.87
N GLU A 56 6.44 -22.86 -13.31
CA GLU A 56 7.18 -22.69 -14.56
C GLU A 56 8.60 -23.26 -14.48
N ASP A 57 9.29 -23.06 -13.36
CA ASP A 57 10.61 -23.67 -13.11
C ASP A 57 10.50 -25.21 -13.17
N ALA A 58 9.50 -25.79 -12.51
CA ALA A 58 9.25 -27.23 -12.55
C ALA A 58 8.89 -27.72 -13.97
N ALA A 59 8.21 -26.91 -14.78
CA ALA A 59 7.90 -27.24 -16.17
C ALA A 59 9.14 -27.20 -17.07
N CYS A 60 10.10 -26.32 -16.77
CA CYS A 60 11.39 -26.23 -17.46
C CYS A 60 12.32 -27.39 -17.10
N ASP A 61 12.33 -27.81 -15.84
CA ASP A 61 13.17 -28.91 -15.34
C ASP A 61 12.62 -30.29 -15.71
N ALA A 62 11.33 -30.38 -16.05
CA ALA A 62 10.71 -31.63 -16.46
C ALA A 62 11.19 -32.08 -17.86
N ASP A 63 11.43 -33.38 -18.02
CA ASP A 63 11.71 -33.99 -19.32
C ASP A 63 10.46 -34.00 -20.20
N TRP A 64 10.32 -32.94 -20.98
CA TRP A 64 9.19 -32.71 -21.90
C TRP A 64 9.01 -33.82 -22.94
N THR A 65 10.04 -34.63 -23.20
CA THR A 65 9.96 -35.75 -24.15
C THR A 65 9.28 -36.98 -23.56
N ARG A 66 9.27 -37.10 -22.23
CA ARG A 66 8.66 -38.23 -21.52
C ARG A 66 7.28 -37.91 -20.95
N THR A 67 7.04 -36.66 -20.56
CA THR A 67 5.78 -36.26 -19.91
C THR A 67 5.26 -34.91 -20.43
N PRO A 68 4.91 -34.80 -21.72
CA PRO A 68 4.44 -33.54 -22.31
C PRO A 68 3.16 -33.01 -21.63
N ASP A 69 2.23 -33.89 -21.28
CA ASP A 69 0.98 -33.52 -20.61
C ASP A 69 1.22 -32.99 -19.18
N TYR A 70 2.24 -33.50 -18.49
CA TYR A 70 2.64 -33.01 -17.18
C TYR A 70 3.20 -31.58 -17.27
N CYS A 71 4.10 -31.33 -18.23
CA CYS A 71 4.64 -29.99 -18.50
C CYS A 71 3.53 -29.00 -18.88
N ALA A 72 2.57 -29.43 -19.71
CA ALA A 72 1.41 -28.61 -20.09
C ALA A 72 0.53 -28.28 -18.87
N GLY A 73 0.29 -29.25 -17.99
CA GLY A 73 -0.46 -29.06 -16.75
C GLY A 73 0.20 -28.06 -15.78
N LEU A 74 1.52 -28.11 -15.64
CA LEU A 74 2.29 -27.17 -14.81
C LEU A 74 2.17 -25.74 -15.34
N ARG A 75 2.34 -25.54 -16.66
CA ARG A 75 2.20 -24.21 -17.29
C ARG A 75 0.78 -23.67 -17.19
N ALA A 76 -0.23 -24.51 -17.42
CA ALA A 76 -1.62 -24.12 -17.22
C ALA A 76 -1.90 -23.73 -15.75
N GLY A 77 -1.29 -24.42 -14.79
CA GLY A 77 -1.33 -24.05 -13.37
C GLY A 77 -0.68 -22.69 -13.09
N ALA A 78 0.47 -22.40 -13.69
CA ALA A 78 1.15 -21.11 -13.58
C ALA A 78 0.28 -19.97 -14.14
N GLU A 79 -0.36 -20.17 -15.29
CA GLU A 79 -1.28 -19.20 -15.90
C GLU A 79 -2.50 -18.92 -15.01
N LEU A 80 -3.09 -19.94 -14.39
CA LEU A 80 -4.21 -19.77 -13.45
C LEU A 80 -3.80 -18.95 -12.22
N LEU A 81 -2.61 -19.18 -11.69
CA LEU A 81 -2.09 -18.40 -10.57
C LEU A 81 -1.84 -16.93 -10.98
N LEU A 82 -1.28 -16.68 -12.17
CA LEU A 82 -1.11 -15.32 -12.70
C LEU A 82 -2.44 -14.61 -12.95
N ALA A 83 -3.47 -15.32 -13.42
CA ALA A 83 -4.81 -14.76 -13.56
C ALA A 83 -5.41 -14.37 -12.19
N ALA A 84 -5.14 -15.16 -11.14
CA ALA A 84 -5.55 -14.84 -9.77
C ALA A 84 -4.79 -13.63 -9.19
N VAL A 85 -3.51 -13.45 -9.53
CA VAL A 85 -2.73 -12.25 -9.21
C VAL A 85 -3.44 -11.01 -9.76
N GLY A 86 -3.86 -11.04 -11.03
CA GLY A 86 -4.56 -9.93 -11.67
C GLY A 86 -5.81 -9.48 -10.91
N LYS A 87 -6.61 -10.44 -10.41
CA LYS A 87 -7.79 -10.16 -9.59
C LYS A 87 -7.42 -9.56 -8.23
N ALA A 88 -6.47 -10.17 -7.51
CA ALA A 88 -6.02 -9.68 -6.22
C ALA A 88 -5.43 -8.25 -6.30
N THR A 89 -4.71 -7.95 -7.37
CA THR A 89 -4.18 -6.59 -7.61
C THR A 89 -5.25 -5.60 -8.02
N ALA A 90 -6.25 -6.01 -8.80
CA ALA A 90 -7.36 -5.15 -9.20
C ALA A 90 -8.22 -4.76 -7.98
N GLU A 91 -8.52 -5.72 -7.11
CA GLU A 91 -9.25 -5.49 -5.86
C GLU A 91 -8.46 -4.61 -4.87
N ALA A 92 -7.13 -4.71 -4.86
CA ALA A 92 -6.28 -3.78 -4.10
C ALA A 92 -6.28 -2.36 -4.70
N ALA A 93 -6.34 -2.23 -6.03
CA ALA A 93 -6.32 -0.95 -6.73
C ALA A 93 -7.66 -0.19 -6.65
N THR A 94 -8.80 -0.88 -6.58
CA THR A 94 -10.11 -0.25 -6.32
C THR A 94 -10.32 0.16 -4.87
N ALA A 95 -9.48 -0.34 -3.95
CA ALA A 95 -9.54 0.01 -2.53
C ALA A 95 -8.63 1.20 -2.16
N THR A 96 -7.85 1.79 -3.07
CA THR A 96 -7.08 3.01 -2.73
C THR A 96 -8.03 4.18 -2.53
N SER A 97 -8.27 4.54 -1.27
CA SER A 97 -8.90 5.80 -0.86
C SER A 97 -8.29 6.97 -1.65
N ASP A 98 -9.11 7.84 -2.25
CA ASP A 98 -8.66 9.11 -2.85
C ASP A 98 -8.52 10.18 -1.75
N PHE A 99 -7.81 9.89 -0.65
CA PHE A 99 -7.78 10.76 0.52
C PHE A 99 -7.01 12.06 0.24
N PHE A 100 -5.87 11.96 -0.45
CA PHE A 100 -5.12 13.15 -0.84
C PHE A 100 -5.68 13.80 -2.11
N GLU A 101 -6.01 15.08 -1.97
CA GLU A 101 -6.62 15.93 -2.98
C GLU A 101 -5.75 17.18 -3.22
N PRO A 102 -5.46 17.54 -4.48
CA PRO A 102 -4.79 18.79 -4.80
C PRO A 102 -5.50 20.01 -4.21
N GLY A 103 -4.74 20.93 -3.62
CA GLY A 103 -5.25 22.14 -2.97
C GLY A 103 -5.73 21.96 -1.53
N ARG A 104 -5.76 20.73 -1.01
CA ARG A 104 -6.21 20.44 0.35
C ARG A 104 -5.05 20.39 1.33
N SER A 105 -5.34 20.77 2.58
CA SER A 105 -4.37 20.74 3.68
C SER A 105 -4.70 19.60 4.64
N TYR A 106 -3.65 19.01 5.20
CA TYR A 106 -3.72 17.86 6.07
C TYR A 106 -2.81 18.08 7.27
N THR A 107 -3.21 17.58 8.43
CA THR A 107 -2.44 17.69 9.67
C THR A 107 -2.09 16.32 10.21
N SER A 108 -0.93 16.22 10.84
CA SER A 108 -0.45 15.00 11.50
C SER A 108 0.41 15.38 12.69
N THR A 109 0.50 14.46 13.65
CA THR A 109 1.46 14.54 14.73
C THR A 109 2.64 13.63 14.39
N GLY A 110 3.76 14.26 14.01
CA GLY A 110 4.99 13.56 13.66
C GLY A 110 5.71 12.95 14.88
N PRO A 111 6.85 12.28 14.65
CA PRO A 111 7.67 11.75 15.73
C PRO A 111 8.03 12.83 16.75
N ARG A 112 7.89 12.52 18.05
CA ARG A 112 8.12 13.44 19.18
C ARG A 112 7.09 14.58 19.31
N ASP A 113 5.83 14.30 18.97
CA ASP A 113 4.70 15.22 19.12
C ASP A 113 4.84 16.53 18.32
N VAL A 114 5.63 16.50 17.24
CA VAL A 114 5.82 17.66 16.36
C VAL A 114 4.59 17.79 15.47
N TRP A 115 3.91 18.93 15.55
CA TRP A 115 2.79 19.22 14.66
C TRP A 115 3.28 19.45 13.22
N LEU A 116 2.66 18.72 12.29
CA LEU A 116 2.96 18.75 10.86
C LEU A 116 1.72 19.19 10.11
N ARG A 117 1.90 20.07 9.12
CA ARG A 117 0.87 20.46 8.17
C ARG A 117 1.37 20.20 6.75
N PHE A 118 0.66 19.37 6.00
CA PHE A 118 0.96 19.04 4.62
C PHE A 118 -0.05 19.70 3.69
N VAL A 119 0.42 20.54 2.77
CA VAL A 119 -0.43 21.19 1.76
C VAL A 119 -0.19 20.48 0.43
N CYS A 120 -1.19 19.74 -0.03
CA CYS A 120 -1.08 18.94 -1.26
C CYS A 120 -1.15 19.85 -2.49
N GLU A 121 -0.13 19.84 -3.34
CA GLU A 121 -0.13 20.60 -4.59
C GLU A 121 -0.65 19.76 -5.76
N HIS A 122 -0.23 18.50 -5.85
CA HIS A 122 -0.62 17.61 -6.94
C HIS A 122 -0.51 16.14 -6.52
N VAL A 123 -1.22 15.28 -7.26
CA VAL A 123 -1.18 13.83 -7.06
C VAL A 123 -0.70 13.18 -8.35
N THR A 124 0.26 12.27 -8.22
CA THR A 124 0.79 11.47 -9.32
C THR A 124 0.55 9.99 -9.05
N ARG A 125 0.79 9.16 -10.08
CA ARG A 125 0.84 7.71 -9.94
C ARG A 125 2.19 7.21 -10.40
N ASP A 126 2.79 6.32 -9.63
CA ASP A 126 3.98 5.59 -10.05
C ASP A 126 3.62 4.76 -11.31
N PRO A 127 4.34 4.94 -12.43
CA PRO A 127 4.03 4.26 -13.69
C PRO A 127 4.33 2.75 -13.66
N GLN A 128 5.16 2.27 -12.74
CA GLN A 128 5.51 0.85 -12.59
C GLN A 128 4.55 0.14 -11.63
N THR A 129 4.18 0.79 -10.52
CA THR A 129 3.41 0.15 -9.45
C THR A 129 1.95 0.58 -9.42
N GLY A 130 1.58 1.68 -10.09
CA GLY A 130 0.25 2.27 -10.07
C GLY A 130 -0.12 3.00 -8.77
N VAL A 131 0.80 3.03 -7.81
CA VAL A 131 0.61 3.61 -6.47
C VAL A 131 0.43 5.12 -6.57
N ARG A 132 -0.58 5.66 -5.88
CA ARG A 132 -0.85 7.10 -5.79
C ARG A 132 0.11 7.78 -4.81
N GLU A 133 0.70 8.89 -5.23
CA GLU A 133 1.59 9.72 -4.44
C GLU A 133 1.11 11.16 -4.44
N ALA A 134 0.93 11.74 -3.25
CA ALA A 134 0.65 13.15 -3.07
C ALA A 134 1.96 13.93 -2.89
N TRP A 135 2.12 14.99 -3.65
CA TRP A 135 3.26 15.89 -3.59
C TRP A 135 2.82 17.25 -3.06
N GLY A 136 3.58 17.78 -2.10
CA GLY A 136 3.17 19.00 -1.43
C GLY A 136 4.19 19.56 -0.45
N TRP A 137 3.83 20.68 0.18
CA TRP A 137 4.67 21.33 1.18
C TRP A 137 4.38 20.78 2.56
N LEU A 138 5.40 20.20 3.20
CA LEU A 138 5.36 19.86 4.61
C LEU A 138 5.87 21.03 5.44
N HIS A 139 4.96 21.62 6.24
CA HIS A 139 5.22 22.64 7.24
C HIS A 139 5.39 22.01 8.61
N ARG A 140 6.35 22.50 9.37
CA ARG A 140 6.62 22.10 10.76
C ARG A 140 6.31 23.24 11.72
N ALA A 141 6.08 22.89 12.99
CA ALA A 141 5.87 23.86 14.06
C ALA A 141 7.03 24.85 14.26
N ASP A 142 8.25 24.50 13.83
CA ASP A 142 9.44 25.37 13.86
C ASP A 142 9.44 26.45 12.74
N GLY A 143 8.38 26.51 11.93
CA GLY A 143 8.25 27.46 10.82
C GLY A 143 8.98 27.03 9.54
N THR A 144 9.70 25.91 9.55
CA THR A 144 10.33 25.38 8.35
C THR A 144 9.31 24.71 7.44
N ARG A 145 9.56 24.80 6.13
CA ARG A 145 8.82 24.03 5.12
C ARG A 145 9.76 23.35 4.16
N ARG A 146 9.35 22.18 3.65
CA ARG A 146 10.05 21.48 2.56
C ARG A 146 9.06 20.79 1.65
N MET A 147 9.44 20.64 0.38
CA MET A 147 8.70 19.80 -0.55
C MET A 147 8.85 18.35 -0.12
N GLU A 148 7.75 17.62 -0.01
CA GLU A 148 7.74 16.23 0.40
C GLU A 148 6.66 15.44 -0.33
N ARG A 149 6.85 14.11 -0.33
CA ARG A 149 5.90 13.14 -0.83
C ARG A 149 5.18 12.46 0.34
N ALA A 150 3.88 12.36 0.24
CA ALA A 150 3.05 11.51 1.09
C ALA A 150 2.45 10.40 0.23
N TRP A 151 2.65 9.16 0.66
CA TRP A 151 2.06 8.00 0.01
C TRP A 151 0.57 7.94 0.35
N GLU A 152 -0.27 7.53 -0.59
CA GLU A 152 -1.70 7.33 -0.28
C GLU A 152 -1.85 6.40 0.93
N SER A 153 -1.08 5.32 1.02
CA SER A 153 -1.06 4.41 2.18
C SER A 153 -0.69 5.05 3.51
N SER A 154 -0.14 6.27 3.50
CA SER A 154 0.15 7.02 4.72
C SER A 154 -1.04 7.84 5.22
N TYR A 155 -2.14 7.93 4.45
CA TYR A 155 -3.33 8.70 4.80
C TYR A 155 -3.87 8.48 6.22
N PRO A 156 -3.80 7.30 6.86
CA PRO A 156 -4.35 7.12 8.20
C PRO A 156 -3.62 7.94 9.28
N GLN A 157 -2.39 8.40 9.01
CA GLN A 157 -1.65 9.28 9.91
C GLN A 157 -2.02 10.76 9.73
N TRP A 158 -2.82 11.08 8.73
CA TRP A 158 -3.22 12.44 8.35
C TRP A 158 -4.70 12.67 8.63
N THR A 159 -5.04 13.89 9.03
CA THR A 159 -6.41 14.36 9.17
C THR A 159 -6.60 15.55 8.25
N VAL A 160 -7.71 15.60 7.52
CA VAL A 160 -8.06 16.77 6.72
C VAL A 160 -8.15 17.99 7.63
N GLU A 161 -7.48 19.06 7.25
CA GLU A 161 -7.67 20.37 7.86
C GLU A 161 -8.92 21.00 7.23
N ASP A 162 -10.03 21.03 7.97
CA ASP A 162 -11.24 21.70 7.51
C ASP A 162 -10.93 23.19 7.25
N ALA A 163 -11.35 23.68 6.09
CA ALA A 163 -11.03 25.03 5.61
C ALA A 163 -11.63 26.18 6.45
N GLU A 164 -12.29 25.89 7.57
CA GLU A 164 -12.98 26.89 8.42
C GLU A 164 -12.09 27.53 9.52
N ALA A 165 -10.79 27.24 9.56
CA ALA A 165 -9.85 27.92 10.48
C ALA A 165 -8.99 29.01 9.80
N GLY A 166 -9.47 29.58 8.70
CA GLY A 166 -8.74 30.53 7.85
C GLY A 166 -9.19 31.99 7.90
N ASP A 167 -10.12 32.37 8.78
CA ASP A 167 -10.52 33.77 8.96
C ASP A 167 -10.57 34.12 10.46
N GLY A 168 -9.45 34.56 11.02
CA GLY A 168 -9.34 34.67 12.48
C GLY A 168 -8.04 35.20 13.07
N ARG A 169 -7.56 36.36 12.58
CA ARG A 169 -6.74 37.39 13.26
C ARG A 169 -5.38 37.00 13.90
N GLY A 170 -4.40 37.84 13.59
CA GLY A 170 -3.14 38.01 14.34
C GLY A 170 -2.14 38.83 13.57
#